data_AF-G0MBE7-F1
#
_entry.id   AF-G0MBE7-F1
#
_cell.length_a   1.000
_cell.length_b   1.000
_cell.length_c   1.000
_cell.angle_alpha   90.00
_cell.angle_beta   90.00
_cell.angle_gamma   90.00
#
_symmetry.space_group_name_H-M   'P 1'
#
loop_
_entity.id
_entity.type
_entity.pdbx_description
1 polymer ?
#
loop_
_entity_poly.entity_id
_entity_poly.type
_entity_poly.pdbx_seq_one_letter_code
_entity_poly.pdbx_strand_id
1 'polypeptide(L)'
;MLPVTSVFKVPFPVKRKSVLSGKELKHMQRKARGFGRLLKHPRKNTPELQKYILKLRTLQQAFIQCAKRPFMMNMRKIVDSYVEMMKPLEDILIRVILRNEDVKIVCRQQWPSQTNMGGTPINKIMSSCQFHQKWRCCTH
;
A
#
# COMPACT_ATOMS: atom_id res chain seq x y z
N MET A 1 -34.98 48.34 20.44
CA MET A 1 -35.26 46.90 20.16
C MET A 1 -34.26 46.43 19.11
N LEU A 2 -33.33 45.53 19.47
CA LEU A 2 -32.41 44.91 18.52
C LEU A 2 -32.76 43.42 18.42
N PRO A 3 -33.08 42.87 17.22
CA PRO A 3 -33.43 41.47 17.12
C PRO A 3 -32.22 40.60 16.76
N VAL A 4 -32.13 39.54 17.56
CA VAL A 4 -31.76 38.16 17.22
C VAL A 4 -30.34 37.91 16.71
N THR A 5 -29.51 37.42 17.63
CA THR A 5 -28.27 36.70 17.33
C THR A 5 -28.59 35.42 16.56
N SER A 6 -28.34 35.44 15.25
CA SER A 6 -28.35 34.24 14.41
C SER A 6 -27.26 33.28 14.89
N VAL A 7 -27.68 32.17 15.51
CA VAL A 7 -26.78 31.10 15.95
C VAL A 7 -26.29 30.37 14.70
N PHE A 8 -25.02 30.58 14.34
CA PHE A 8 -24.36 29.90 13.23
C PHE A 8 -24.26 28.40 13.53
N LYS A 9 -25.23 27.61 13.04
CA LYS A 9 -25.20 26.15 13.12
C LYS A 9 -24.20 25.62 12.11
N VAL A 10 -22.98 25.34 12.57
CA VAL A 10 -22.00 24.60 11.76
C VAL A 10 -22.52 23.17 11.56
N PRO A 11 -22.62 22.65 10.32
CA PRO A 11 -23.01 21.27 10.12
C PRO A 11 -22.03 20.35 10.86
N PHE A 12 -22.56 19.46 11.71
CA PHE A 12 -21.76 18.44 12.39
C PHE A 12 -20.94 17.66 11.34
N PRO A 13 -19.64 17.38 11.57
CA PRO A 13 -18.83 16.66 10.61
C PRO A 13 -19.42 15.27 10.40
N VAL A 14 -19.98 15.03 9.21
CA VAL A 14 -20.44 13.71 8.79
C VAL A 14 -19.22 12.78 8.81
N LYS A 15 -19.22 11.81 9.73
CA LYS A 15 -18.14 10.81 9.84
C LYS A 15 -18.09 10.01 8.53
N ARG A 16 -17.21 10.41 7.61
CA ARG A 16 -17.00 9.68 6.35
C ARG A 16 -16.40 8.32 6.66
N LYS A 17 -17.04 7.25 6.20
CA LYS A 17 -16.50 5.89 6.31
C LYS A 17 -15.15 5.84 5.58
N SER A 18 -14.11 5.30 6.22
CA SER A 18 -12.81 5.10 5.59
C SER A 18 -12.88 3.99 4.53
N VAL A 19 -12.03 4.07 3.52
CA VAL A 19 -11.89 2.98 2.52
C VAL A 19 -11.39 1.67 3.15
N LEU A 20 -10.63 1.77 4.24
CA LEU A 20 -10.15 0.62 5.00
C LEU A 20 -10.95 0.44 6.27
N SER A 21 -11.33 -0.79 6.55
CA SER A 21 -11.80 -1.15 7.88
C SER A 21 -10.64 -1.10 8.88
N GLY A 22 -10.95 -0.87 10.16
CA GLY A 22 -9.96 -0.94 11.23
C GLY A 22 -9.27 -2.31 11.33
N LYS A 23 -9.99 -3.39 10.96
CA LYS A 23 -9.44 -4.75 10.92
C LYS A 23 -8.38 -4.89 9.82
N GLU A 24 -8.65 -4.41 8.62
CA GLU A 24 -7.70 -4.43 7.49
C GLU A 24 -6.45 -3.60 7.79
N LEU A 25 -6.62 -2.41 8.35
CA LEU A 25 -5.49 -1.56 8.73
C LEU A 25 -4.61 -2.25 9.79
N LYS A 26 -5.23 -2.80 10.84
CA LYS A 26 -4.51 -3.52 11.90
C LYS A 26 -3.79 -4.76 11.36
N HIS A 27 -4.42 -5.48 10.43
CA HIS A 27 -3.81 -6.62 9.76
C HIS A 27 -2.59 -6.19 8.94
N MET A 28 -2.70 -5.15 8.10
CA MET A 28 -1.57 -4.67 7.30
C MET A 28 -0.41 -4.14 8.17
N GLN A 29 -0.70 -3.41 9.24
CA GLN A 29 0.33 -2.95 10.18
C GLN A 29 1.06 -4.12 10.87
N ARG A 30 0.36 -5.22 11.17
CA ARG A 30 1.00 -6.45 11.66
C ARG A 30 1.92 -7.06 10.61
N LYS A 31 1.49 -7.14 9.34
CA LYS A 31 2.33 -7.64 8.24
C LYS A 31 3.57 -6.77 8.02
N ALA A 32 3.43 -5.45 8.03
CA ALA A 32 4.55 -4.51 7.89
C ALA A 32 5.58 -4.69 9.03
N ARG A 33 5.14 -4.93 10.27
CA ARG A 33 6.04 -5.27 11.40
C ARG A 33 6.70 -6.63 11.21
N GLY A 34 5.95 -7.64 10.77
CA GLY A 34 6.49 -8.95 10.43
C GLY A 34 7.58 -8.87 9.37
N PHE A 35 7.33 -8.10 8.30
CA PHE A 35 8.29 -7.81 7.26
C PHE A 35 9.53 -7.10 7.80
N GLY A 36 9.37 -6.11 8.67
CA GLY A 36 10.51 -5.46 9.34
C GLY A 36 11.41 -6.43 10.13
N ARG A 37 10.84 -7.49 10.72
CA ARG A 37 11.62 -8.57 11.36
C ARG A 37 12.35 -9.44 10.34
N LEU A 38 11.71 -9.75 9.21
CA LEU A 38 12.33 -10.50 8.11
C LEU A 38 13.56 -9.77 7.56
N LEU A 39 13.50 -8.44 7.49
CA LEU A 39 14.62 -7.58 7.09
C LEU A 39 15.72 -7.43 8.15
N LYS A 40 15.74 -8.22 9.22
CA LYS A 40 16.92 -8.38 10.07
C LYS A 40 17.85 -9.49 9.58
N HIS A 41 17.35 -10.36 8.70
CA HIS A 41 18.11 -11.50 8.18
C HIS A 41 19.23 -11.05 7.23
N PRO A 42 20.43 -11.66 7.26
CA PRO A 42 21.57 -11.26 6.42
C PRO A 42 21.28 -11.36 4.92
N ARG A 43 20.48 -12.36 4.50
CA ARG A 43 20.06 -12.53 3.09
C ARG A 43 19.24 -11.37 2.51
N LYS A 44 18.75 -10.44 3.33
CA LYS A 44 18.13 -9.23 2.79
C LYS A 44 19.10 -8.47 1.87
N ASN A 45 20.40 -8.54 2.13
CA ASN A 45 21.43 -7.77 1.43
C ASN A 45 21.71 -8.30 0.01
N THR A 46 21.09 -9.41 -0.39
CA THR A 46 21.19 -9.92 -1.76
C THR A 46 20.69 -8.86 -2.75
N PRO A 47 21.52 -8.40 -3.71
CA PRO A 47 21.17 -7.32 -4.62
C PRO A 47 19.90 -7.60 -5.44
N GLU A 48 19.75 -8.83 -5.91
CA GLU A 48 18.59 -9.28 -6.69
C GLU A 48 17.27 -9.17 -5.91
N LEU A 49 17.34 -9.23 -4.58
CA LEU A 49 16.19 -9.19 -3.68
C LEU A 49 15.72 -7.76 -3.37
N GLN A 50 16.62 -6.77 -3.46
CA GLN A 50 16.37 -5.38 -3.06
C GLN A 50 15.17 -4.75 -3.78
N LYS A 51 15.02 -5.03 -5.08
CA LYS A 51 13.88 -4.52 -5.86
C LYS A 51 12.53 -5.01 -5.33
N TYR A 52 12.45 -6.27 -4.88
CA TYR A 52 11.22 -6.85 -4.33
C TYR A 52 10.93 -6.32 -2.93
N ILE A 53 11.97 -6.16 -2.10
CA ILE A 53 11.89 -5.52 -0.78
C ILE A 53 11.33 -4.10 -0.90
N LEU A 54 11.89 -3.29 -1.79
CA LEU A 54 11.46 -1.92 -2.02
C LEU A 54 10.02 -1.88 -2.54
N LYS A 55 9.67 -2.76 -3.49
CA LYS A 55 8.32 -2.82 -4.06
C LYS A 55 7.28 -3.17 -2.99
N LEU A 56 7.54 -4.20 -2.19
CA LEU A 56 6.63 -4.59 -1.10
C LEU A 56 6.46 -3.46 -0.08
N ARG A 57 7.56 -2.79 0.31
CA ARG A 57 7.51 -1.65 1.23
C ARG A 57 6.66 -0.51 0.68
N THR A 58 6.82 -0.21 -0.61
CA THR A 58 6.06 0.84 -1.31
C THR A 58 4.57 0.53 -1.31
N LEU A 59 4.19 -0.72 -1.61
CA LEU A 59 2.80 -1.16 -1.62
C LEU A 59 2.18 -1.13 -0.21
N GLN A 60 2.90 -1.59 0.81
CA GLN A 60 2.44 -1.51 2.21
C GLN A 60 2.22 -0.07 2.65
N GLN A 61 3.12 0.85 2.29
CA GLN A 61 2.97 2.27 2.60
C GLN A 61 1.78 2.89 1.86
N ALA A 62 1.62 2.61 0.56
CA ALA A 62 0.49 3.09 -0.23
C ALA A 62 -0.85 2.59 0.36
N PHE A 63 -0.92 1.30 0.72
CA PHE A 63 -2.08 0.73 1.40
C PHE A 63 -2.39 1.46 2.71
N ILE A 64 -1.40 1.68 3.58
CA ILE A 64 -1.62 2.38 4.86
C ILE A 64 -2.09 3.83 4.63
N GLN A 65 -1.59 4.51 3.58
CA GLN A 65 -2.04 5.85 3.22
C GLN A 65 -3.50 5.90 2.78
N CYS A 66 -4.03 4.82 2.18
CA CYS A 66 -5.45 4.70 1.86
C CYS A 66 -6.34 4.82 3.10
N ALA A 67 -5.87 4.48 4.32
CA ALA A 67 -6.65 4.60 5.55
C ALA A 67 -7.20 6.02 5.81
N LYS A 68 -6.49 7.04 5.32
CA LYS A 68 -6.85 8.46 5.47
C LYS A 68 -7.88 8.93 4.43
N ARG A 69 -8.21 8.09 3.45
CA ARG A 69 -9.13 8.43 2.35
C ARG A 69 -10.55 7.98 2.69
N PRO A 70 -11.58 8.78 2.34
CA PRO A 70 -12.96 8.36 2.45
C PRO A 70 -13.24 7.19 1.49
N PHE A 71 -14.22 6.36 1.84
CA PHE A 71 -14.64 5.25 1.01
C PHE A 71 -15.15 5.76 -0.34
N MET A 72 -14.53 5.27 -1.41
CA MET A 72 -14.96 5.41 -2.79
C MET A 72 -14.73 4.06 -3.47
N MET A 73 -15.65 3.61 -4.32
CA MET A 73 -15.55 2.30 -5.00
C MET A 73 -14.22 2.15 -5.76
N ASN A 74 -13.76 3.23 -6.41
CA ASN A 74 -12.51 3.27 -7.15
C ASN A 74 -11.30 3.08 -6.23
N MET A 75 -11.34 3.70 -5.05
CA MET A 75 -10.29 3.55 -4.03
C MET A 75 -10.30 2.14 -3.43
N ARG A 76 -11.46 1.51 -3.29
CA ARG A 76 -11.57 0.11 -2.85
C ARG A 76 -10.89 -0.82 -3.85
N LYS A 77 -11.16 -0.66 -5.15
CA LYS A 77 -10.48 -1.43 -6.21
C LYS A 77 -8.96 -1.25 -6.18
N ILE A 78 -8.47 -0.03 -5.89
CA ILE A 78 -7.04 0.23 -5.74
C ILE A 78 -6.48 -0.53 -4.52
N VAL A 79 -7.15 -0.49 -3.38
CA VAL A 79 -6.77 -1.24 -2.17
C VAL A 79 -6.68 -2.73 -2.47
N ASP A 80 -7.69 -3.31 -3.11
CA ASP A 80 -7.71 -4.73 -3.47
C ASP A 80 -6.55 -5.07 -4.42
N SER A 81 -6.26 -4.21 -5.40
CA SER A 81 -5.10 -4.38 -6.28
C SER A 81 -3.77 -4.38 -5.52
N TYR A 82 -3.61 -3.55 -4.48
CA TYR A 82 -2.43 -3.58 -3.63
C TYR A 82 -2.30 -4.90 -2.88
N VAL A 83 -3.40 -5.44 -2.35
CA VAL A 83 -3.38 -6.74 -1.66
C VAL A 83 -2.94 -7.86 -2.62
N GLU A 84 -3.51 -7.91 -3.82
CA GLU A 84 -3.12 -8.93 -4.82
C GLU A 84 -1.66 -8.80 -5.26
N MET A 85 -1.16 -7.57 -5.46
CA MET A 85 0.24 -7.35 -5.81
C MET A 85 1.22 -7.69 -4.67
N MET A 86 0.81 -7.57 -3.42
CA MET A 86 1.66 -7.88 -2.26
C MET A 86 1.88 -9.39 -2.08
N LYS A 87 0.89 -10.23 -2.39
CA LYS A 87 0.97 -11.69 -2.21
C LYS A 87 2.21 -12.34 -2.85
N PRO A 88 2.48 -12.18 -4.16
CA PRO A 88 3.65 -12.82 -4.79
C PRO A 88 4.97 -12.23 -4.27
N LEU A 89 4.99 -10.95 -3.91
CA LEU A 89 6.19 -10.32 -3.35
C LEU A 89 6.51 -10.87 -1.95
N GLU A 90 5.51 -11.06 -1.10
CA GLU A 90 5.69 -11.66 0.21
C GLU A 90 6.20 -13.10 0.11
N ASP A 91 5.64 -13.88 -0.82
CA ASP A 91 6.07 -15.27 -1.02
C ASP A 91 7.53 -15.36 -1.49
N ILE A 92 7.93 -14.51 -2.46
CA ILE A 92 9.34 -14.42 -2.89
C ILE A 92 10.25 -14.14 -1.69
N LEU A 93 9.90 -13.17 -0.86
CA LEU A 93 10.74 -12.77 0.28
C LEU A 93 10.80 -13.88 1.34
N ILE A 94 9.69 -14.55 1.62
CA ILE A 94 9.65 -15.68 2.55
C ILE A 94 10.52 -16.82 2.04
N ARG A 95 10.38 -17.23 0.78
CA ARG A 95 11.13 -18.34 0.19
C ARG A 95 12.63 -18.04 0.12
N VAL A 96 13.01 -16.86 -0.37
CA VAL A 96 14.43 -16.50 -0.50
C VAL A 96 15.09 -16.28 0.87
N ILE A 97 14.40 -15.59 1.80
CA ILE A 97 15.01 -15.23 3.09
C ILE A 97 14.94 -16.37 4.09
N LEU A 98 13.78 -17.03 4.24
CA LEU A 98 13.59 -18.07 5.26
C LEU A 98 13.92 -19.48 4.76
N ARG A 99 13.66 -19.78 3.48
CA ARG A 99 13.92 -21.13 2.92
C ARG A 99 15.22 -21.24 2.13
N ASN A 100 16.01 -20.17 2.13
CA ASN A 100 17.32 -20.13 1.49
C ASN A 100 17.29 -20.41 -0.03
N GLU A 101 16.12 -20.27 -0.67
CA GLU A 101 15.93 -20.55 -2.10
C GLU A 101 16.62 -19.50 -2.99
N ASP A 102 16.88 -19.88 -4.25
CA ASP A 102 17.47 -19.00 -5.26
C ASP A 102 16.43 -18.01 -5.82
N VAL A 103 16.80 -16.73 -5.91
CA VAL A 103 15.89 -15.65 -6.34
C VAL A 103 15.37 -15.90 -7.75
N LYS A 104 16.21 -16.36 -8.69
CA LYS A 104 15.83 -16.55 -10.09
C LYS A 104 14.87 -17.72 -10.25
N ILE A 105 15.07 -18.81 -9.50
CA ILE A 105 14.16 -19.96 -9.49
C ILE A 105 12.80 -19.54 -8.97
N VAL A 106 12.74 -18.89 -7.81
CA VAL A 106 11.48 -18.45 -7.19
C VAL A 106 10.75 -17.46 -8.09
N CYS A 107 11.47 -16.49 -8.67
CA CYS A 107 10.85 -15.49 -9.55
C CYS A 107 10.29 -16.10 -10.84
N ARG A 108 10.96 -17.10 -11.41
CA ARG A 108 10.48 -17.82 -12.60
C ARG A 108 9.19 -18.59 -12.32
N GLN A 109 9.08 -19.18 -11.13
CA GLN A 109 7.89 -19.92 -10.72
C GLN A 109 6.71 -19.00 -10.39
N GLN A 110 6.98 -17.85 -9.76
CA GLN A 110 5.94 -16.89 -9.38
C GLN A 110 5.45 -16.03 -10.56
N TRP A 111 6.28 -15.85 -11.58
CA TRP A 111 6.01 -14.96 -12.71
C TRP A 111 6.35 -15.63 -14.06
N PRO A 112 5.65 -16.71 -14.45
CA PRO A 112 5.77 -17.24 -15.80
C PRO A 112 5.20 -16.19 -16.76
N SER A 113 6.09 -15.49 -17.48
CA SER A 113 5.83 -14.63 -18.64
C SER A 113 4.56 -13.76 -18.61
N GLN A 114 4.72 -12.43 -18.54
CA GLN A 114 3.63 -11.45 -18.74
C GLN A 114 3.09 -11.46 -20.19
N THR A 115 2.49 -12.55 -20.64
CA THR A 115 1.64 -12.59 -21.83
C THR A 115 0.22 -12.86 -21.35
N ASN A 116 -0.65 -11.86 -21.49
CA ASN A 116 -2.10 -11.93 -21.26
C ASN A 116 -2.60 -11.71 -19.82
N MET A 117 -2.30 -10.55 -19.23
CA MET A 117 -3.19 -9.98 -18.21
C MET A 117 -3.57 -8.57 -18.66
N GLY A 118 -4.79 -8.43 -19.18
CA GLY A 118 -5.47 -7.16 -19.50
C GLY A 118 -5.80 -6.31 -18.26
N GLY A 119 -4.85 -6.21 -17.33
CA GLY A 119 -4.92 -5.36 -16.14
C GLY A 119 -4.09 -4.11 -16.37
N THR A 120 -4.67 -2.97 -16.07
CA THR A 120 -4.10 -1.63 -16.27
C THR A 120 -2.63 -1.57 -15.80
N PRO A 121 -1.70 -1.02 -16.61
CA PRO A 121 -0.28 -1.03 -16.29
C PRO A 121 -0.02 -0.35 -14.93
N ILE A 122 0.82 -1.01 -14.12
CA ILE A 122 1.25 -0.62 -12.76
C ILE A 122 1.69 0.86 -12.68
N ASN A 123 2.21 1.41 -13.78
CA ASN A 123 2.62 2.81 -13.88
C ASN A 123 1.43 3.81 -13.75
N LYS A 124 0.19 3.42 -14.10
CA LYS A 124 -1.01 4.25 -13.93
C LYS A 124 -1.53 4.28 -12.49
N ILE A 125 -1.30 3.23 -11.69
CA ILE A 125 -1.75 3.17 -10.29
C ILE A 125 -0.75 3.89 -9.38
N MET A 126 0.55 3.87 -9.71
CA MET A 126 1.56 4.63 -8.96
C MET A 126 1.46 6.15 -9.23
N SER A 127 1.10 6.59 -10.43
CA SER A 127 0.94 8.03 -10.72
C SER A 127 -0.22 8.68 -9.96
N SER A 128 -1.27 7.92 -9.66
CA SER A 128 -2.44 8.41 -8.90
C SER A 128 -2.15 8.58 -7.40
N CYS A 129 -1.18 7.85 -6.84
CA CYS A 129 -0.69 8.09 -5.47
C CYS A 129 0.49 9.06 -5.39
N GLN A 130 1.28 9.22 -6.45
CA GLN A 130 2.39 10.19 -6.50
C GLN A 130 1.95 11.66 -6.59
N PHE A 131 0.67 11.94 -6.87
CA PHE A 131 0.13 13.30 -6.94
C PHE A 131 0.16 14.09 -5.60
N HIS A 132 0.64 13.50 -4.51
CA HIS A 132 0.72 14.16 -3.20
C HIS A 132 2.14 14.38 -2.63
N GLN A 133 3.21 14.16 -3.39
CA GLN A 133 4.54 14.65 -2.99
C GLN A 133 4.75 16.15 -3.27
N LYS A 134 3.87 16.82 -4.03
CA LYS A 134 4.01 18.24 -4.39
C LYS A 134 3.39 19.23 -3.38
N TRP A 135 2.80 18.78 -2.28
CA TRP A 135 2.15 19.65 -1.26
C TRP A 135 2.95 19.80 0.05
N ARG A 136 4.29 19.67 0.00
CA ARG A 136 5.18 19.95 1.15
C ARG A 136 6.04 21.21 0.99
N CYS A 137 5.68 22.13 0.08
CA CYS A 137 6.44 23.38 -0.13
C CYS A 137 5.57 24.66 -0.06
N CYS A 138 4.60 24.72 0.85
CA CYS A 138 3.97 25.99 1.24
C CYS A 138 3.98 26.09 2.77
N THR A 139 5.14 26.41 3.32
CA THR A 139 5.32 26.94 4.68
C THR A 139 6.72 27.54 4.71
N HIS A 140 6.85 28.71 4.10
CA HIS A 140 7.76 29.77 4.49
C HIS A 140 7.25 31.08 3.90
#